data_AF-A0A9P0LM40-F1
#
_entry.id   AF-A0A9P0LM40-F1
#
_cell.length_a   1.000
_cell.length_b   1.000
_cell.length_c   1.000
_cell.angle_alpha   90.00
_cell.angle_beta   90.00
_cell.angle_gamma   90.00
#
_symmetry.space_group_name_H-M   'P 1'
#
loop_
_entity.id
_entity.type
_entity.pdbx_description
1 polymer ?
#
loop_
_entity_poly.entity_id
_entity_poly.type
_entity_poly.pdbx_seq_one_letter_code
_entity_poly.pdbx_strand_id
1 'polypeptide(L)'
;MVKCTTMFLNRGKILDLLQRTNEGFWEFKYTVSPVKRECLQPLDSLKKVFHIYVTIYMLALTSFVLFPVFSKGEELIYESYRPPWLPYYAILLLEQVTGIMCTLFTMLPVDFMFMSLINLTLVQYKLLNLELRQLFDAKGKMTSEVLNRKIGECVRHHAFLYDYIKRLNNTFSPSMLIFHVIVLLSMCMEMYRASTQVY
;
A
#
# COMPACT_ATOMS: atom_id res chain seq x y z
N MET A 1 -1.58 -14.30 4.69
CA MET A 1 -2.15 -15.20 3.66
C MET A 1 -3.14 -14.52 2.71
N VAL A 2 -4.18 -13.83 3.18
CA VAL A 2 -5.18 -13.17 2.30
C VAL A 2 -4.55 -12.29 1.22
N LYS A 3 -3.58 -11.45 1.58
CA LYS A 3 -2.86 -10.61 0.61
C LYS A 3 -2.11 -11.42 -0.46
N CYS A 4 -1.45 -12.52 -0.10
CA CYS A 4 -0.78 -13.41 -1.05
C CYS A 4 -1.76 -14.02 -2.05
N THR A 5 -2.88 -14.54 -1.54
CA THR A 5 -3.94 -15.12 -2.35
C THR A 5 -4.53 -14.08 -3.30
N THR A 6 -4.78 -12.86 -2.82
CA THR A 6 -5.24 -11.75 -3.66
C THR A 6 -4.22 -11.43 -4.76
N MET A 7 -2.92 -11.34 -4.43
CA MET A 7 -1.87 -11.06 -5.40
C MET A 7 -1.81 -12.13 -6.48
N PHE A 8 -1.95 -13.40 -6.11
CA PHE A 8 -1.93 -14.51 -7.04
C PHE A 8 -3.17 -14.52 -7.95
N LEU A 9 -4.36 -14.43 -7.36
CA LEU A 9 -5.63 -14.47 -8.10
C LEU A 9 -5.82 -13.25 -9.01
N ASN A 10 -5.40 -12.07 -8.57
CA ASN A 10 -5.55 -10.83 -9.34
C ASN A 10 -4.27 -10.43 -10.10
N ARG A 11 -3.28 -11.33 -10.22
CA ARG A 11 -1.98 -11.04 -10.87
C ARG A 11 -2.14 -10.33 -12.22
N GLY A 12 -3.02 -10.82 -13.09
CA GLY A 12 -3.25 -10.22 -14.41
C GLY A 12 -3.78 -8.77 -14.33
N LYS A 13 -4.71 -8.50 -13.41
CA LYS A 13 -5.26 -7.15 -13.20
C LYS A 13 -4.22 -6.20 -12.60
N ILE A 14 -3.39 -6.69 -11.68
CA ILE A 14 -2.33 -5.91 -11.06
C ILE A 14 -1.26 -5.56 -12.11
N LEU A 15 -0.89 -6.50 -12.98
CA LEU A 15 0.03 -6.24 -14.09
C LEU A 15 -0.56 -5.22 -15.09
N ASP A 16 -1.85 -5.32 -15.43
CA ASP A 16 -2.55 -4.31 -16.25
C ASP A 16 -2.47 -2.91 -15.59
N LEU A 17 -2.70 -2.81 -14.28
CA LEU A 17 -2.58 -1.54 -13.55
C LEU A 17 -1.15 -0.98 -13.57
N LEU A 18 -0.13 -1.83 -13.37
CA LEU A 18 1.26 -1.41 -13.44
C LEU A 18 1.65 -0.95 -14.85
N GLN A 19 1.21 -1.66 -15.88
CA GLN A 19 1.45 -1.28 -17.27
C GLN A 19 0.80 0.06 -17.61
N ARG A 20 -0.47 0.25 -17.23
CA ARG A 20 -1.19 1.53 -17.42
C ARG A 20 -0.56 2.69 -16.65
N THR A 21 0.00 2.42 -15.48
CA THR A 21 0.76 3.42 -14.72
C THR A 21 1.99 3.85 -15.52
N ASN A 22 2.70 2.92 -16.15
CA ASN A 22 3.90 3.22 -16.91
C ASN A 22 3.61 3.95 -18.24
N GLU A 23 2.55 3.56 -18.94
CA GLU A 23 2.24 4.07 -20.29
C GLU A 23 1.31 5.30 -20.29
N GLY A 24 0.38 5.38 -19.34
CA GLY A 24 -0.70 6.37 -19.37
C GLY A 24 -0.52 7.56 -18.41
N PHE A 25 0.41 7.47 -17.45
CA PHE A 25 0.61 8.56 -16.48
C PHE A 25 1.47 9.66 -17.11
N TRP A 26 1.10 10.91 -16.86
CA TRP A 26 1.91 12.04 -17.33
C TRP A 26 3.28 12.04 -16.66
N GLU A 27 4.31 12.34 -17.46
CA GLU A 27 5.69 12.36 -17.00
C GLU A 27 5.94 13.34 -15.86
N PHE A 28 6.64 12.88 -14.84
CA PHE A 28 7.07 13.68 -13.69
C PHE A 28 8.37 14.43 -14.01
N LYS A 29 8.34 15.40 -14.92
CA LYS A 29 9.50 16.28 -15.13
C LYS A 29 9.63 17.22 -13.92
N TYR A 30 10.54 16.88 -13.00
CA TYR A 30 10.83 17.58 -11.74
C TYR A 30 11.23 19.06 -11.90
N THR A 31 11.42 19.56 -13.12
CA THR A 31 12.25 20.74 -13.39
C THR A 31 11.54 22.05 -13.69
N VAL A 32 10.20 22.15 -13.75
CA VAL A 32 9.59 23.32 -14.46
C VAL A 32 8.87 24.36 -13.59
N SER A 33 8.42 24.08 -12.35
CA SER A 33 7.73 25.11 -11.54
C SER A 33 7.57 24.73 -10.05
N PRO A 34 7.65 25.69 -9.11
CA PRO A 34 7.41 25.44 -7.68
C PRO A 34 6.01 24.85 -7.41
N VAL A 35 5.01 25.23 -8.21
CA VAL A 35 3.63 24.71 -8.10
C VAL A 35 3.54 23.24 -8.54
N LYS A 36 4.34 22.84 -9.55
CA LYS A 36 4.44 21.42 -9.93
C LYS A 36 5.13 20.59 -8.84
N ARG A 37 6.08 21.17 -8.09
CA ARG A 37 6.71 20.50 -6.94
C ARG A 37 5.71 20.22 -5.81
N GLU A 38 4.79 21.14 -5.52
CA GLU A 38 3.72 20.91 -4.55
C GLU A 38 2.80 19.75 -4.95
N CYS A 39 2.57 19.56 -6.25
CA CYS A 39 1.80 18.42 -6.75
C CYS A 39 2.50 17.07 -6.48
N LEU A 40 3.84 17.06 -6.51
CA LEU A 40 4.68 15.88 -6.26
C LEU A 40 4.94 15.60 -4.77
N GLN A 41 4.61 16.53 -3.88
CA GLN A 41 4.79 16.38 -2.43
C GLN A 41 4.29 15.04 -1.84
N PRO A 42 3.16 14.45 -2.29
CA PRO A 42 2.74 13.13 -1.81
C PRO A 42 3.78 12.01 -2.05
N LEU A 43 4.55 12.06 -3.14
CA LEU A 43 5.60 11.08 -3.43
C LEU A 43 6.81 11.25 -2.52
N ASP A 44 7.16 12.49 -2.17
CA ASP A 44 8.22 12.75 -1.20
C ASP A 44 7.80 12.31 0.20
N SER A 45 6.54 12.55 0.56
CA SER A 45 5.95 12.04 1.80
C SER A 45 5.88 10.52 1.83
N LEU A 46 5.60 9.86 0.69
CA LEU A 46 5.58 8.41 0.56
C LEU A 46 6.90 7.78 1.02
N LYS A 47 8.04 8.36 0.62
CA LYS A 47 9.36 7.88 1.05
C LYS A 47 9.54 7.98 2.57
N LYS A 48 9.07 9.06 3.19
CA LYS A 48 9.14 9.23 4.65
C LYS A 48 8.23 8.24 5.37
N VAL A 49 6.99 8.09 4.89
CA VAL A 49 6.05 7.10 5.43
C VAL A 49 6.60 5.68 5.29
N PHE A 50 7.28 5.38 4.17
CA PHE A 50 7.97 4.11 3.99
C PHE A 50 9.00 3.85 5.07
N HIS A 51 9.89 4.82 5.34
CA HIS A 51 10.90 4.67 6.40
C HIS A 51 10.25 4.50 7.77
N ILE A 52 9.23 5.30 8.12
CA ILE A 52 8.53 5.19 9.40
C ILE A 52 7.88 3.80 9.54
N TYR A 53 7.17 3.35 8.51
CA TYR A 53 6.48 2.07 8.53
C TYR A 53 7.47 0.91 8.65
N VAL A 54 8.58 0.92 7.89
CA VAL A 54 9.64 -0.08 8.03
C VAL A 54 10.24 -0.07 9.42
N THR A 55 10.51 1.10 10.01
CA THR A 55 11.06 1.20 11.37
C THR A 55 10.12 0.60 12.41
N ILE A 56 8.82 0.91 12.36
CA ILE A 56 7.79 0.31 13.24
C ILE A 56 7.77 -1.20 13.05
N TYR A 57 7.88 -1.66 11.80
CA TYR A 57 7.91 -3.09 11.47
C TYR A 57 9.10 -3.82 12.07
N MET A 58 10.31 -3.24 11.90
CA MET A 58 11.54 -3.81 12.43
C MET A 58 11.51 -3.86 13.96
N LEU A 59 10.93 -2.85 14.60
CA LEU A 59 10.71 -2.86 16.05
C LEU A 59 9.78 -4.02 16.47
N ALA A 60 8.64 -4.19 15.79
CA ALA A 60 7.70 -5.28 16.06
C ALA A 60 8.34 -6.66 15.84
N LEU A 61 9.10 -6.84 14.75
CA LEU A 61 9.84 -8.07 14.48
C LEU A 61 10.88 -8.36 15.56
N THR A 62 11.60 -7.33 16.02
CA THR A 62 12.59 -7.50 17.10
C THR A 62 11.91 -7.96 18.39
N SER A 63 10.77 -7.36 18.75
CA SER A 63 9.98 -7.82 19.90
C SER A 63 9.53 -9.27 19.75
N PHE A 64 9.13 -9.70 18.55
CA PHE A 64 8.71 -11.06 18.25
C PHE A 64 9.86 -12.08 18.37
N VAL A 65 11.07 -11.71 17.96
CA VAL A 65 12.28 -12.54 18.10
C VAL A 65 12.74 -12.62 19.55
N LEU A 66 12.61 -11.53 20.31
CA LEU A 66 13.05 -11.47 21.70
C LEU A 66 12.06 -12.12 22.68
N PHE A 67 10.78 -12.19 22.35
CA PHE A 67 9.73 -12.75 23.24
C PHE A 67 10.10 -14.11 23.85
N PRO A 68 10.54 -15.13 23.08
CA PRO A 68 10.89 -16.45 23.63
C PRO A 68 12.09 -16.44 24.59
N VAL A 69 12.96 -15.41 24.51
CA VAL A 69 14.12 -15.27 25.40
C VAL A 69 13.69 -14.81 26.80
N PHE A 70 12.60 -14.04 26.87
CA PHE A 70 12.06 -13.51 28.12
C PHE A 70 10.93 -14.37 28.71
N SER A 71 10.29 -15.21 27.90
CA SER A 71 9.27 -16.15 28.37
C SER A 71 9.87 -17.25 29.25
N LYS A 72 9.23 -17.53 30.38
CA LYS A 72 9.64 -18.61 31.29
C LYS A 72 9.04 -19.93 30.82
N GLY A 73 9.79 -20.73 30.07
CA GLY A 73 9.39 -22.08 29.66
C GLY A 73 9.54 -22.34 28.16
N GLU A 74 9.10 -23.51 27.72
CA GLU A 74 9.07 -23.91 26.30
C GLU A 74 7.77 -23.45 25.62
N GLU A 75 7.46 -22.15 25.70
CA GLU A 75 6.26 -21.57 25.11
C GLU A 75 6.53 -21.12 23.65
N LEU A 76 5.82 -21.75 22.72
CA LEU A 76 5.83 -21.37 21.31
C LEU A 76 4.97 -20.12 21.08
N ILE A 77 5.40 -19.27 20.15
CA ILE A 77 4.81 -17.92 19.98
C ILE A 77 3.41 -17.99 19.39
N TYR A 78 3.20 -18.98 18.52
CA TYR A 78 1.89 -19.24 17.91
C TYR A 78 1.10 -20.32 18.65
N GLU A 79 1.54 -20.73 19.85
CA GLU A 79 0.93 -21.81 20.66
C GLU A 79 0.62 -23.07 19.82
N SER A 80 1.47 -23.37 18.84
CA SER A 80 1.22 -24.44 17.88
C SER A 80 1.49 -25.81 18.50
N TYR A 81 0.81 -26.83 17.99
CA TYR A 81 1.03 -28.21 18.43
C TYR A 81 2.47 -28.65 18.17
N ARG A 82 3.17 -29.05 19.23
CA ARG A 82 4.50 -29.65 19.16
C ARG A 82 4.40 -31.17 19.18
N PRO A 83 4.80 -31.87 18.11
CA PRO A 83 4.91 -33.32 18.15
C PRO A 83 6.01 -33.76 19.15
N PRO A 84 5.82 -34.87 19.88
CA PRO A 84 6.74 -35.29 20.95
C PRO A 84 8.17 -35.58 20.49
N TRP A 85 8.34 -35.97 19.22
CA TRP A 85 9.62 -36.37 18.64
C TRP A 85 10.48 -35.18 18.17
N LEU A 86 9.93 -33.95 18.15
CA LEU A 86 10.61 -32.80 17.57
C LEU A 86 11.16 -31.87 18.69
N PRO A 87 12.45 -31.49 18.66
CA PRO A 87 13.03 -30.59 19.66
C PRO A 87 12.38 -29.20 19.64
N TYR A 88 12.25 -28.60 20.83
CA TYR A 88 11.66 -27.27 21.01
C TYR A 88 12.30 -26.21 20.09
N TYR A 89 13.62 -26.08 20.16
CA TYR A 89 14.37 -25.09 19.39
C TYR A 89 14.24 -25.26 17.88
N ALA A 90 13.99 -26.48 17.40
CA ALA A 90 13.78 -26.73 15.97
C ALA A 90 12.43 -26.15 15.49
N ILE A 91 11.36 -26.36 16.27
CA ILE A 91 10.04 -25.79 15.98
C ILE A 91 10.07 -24.28 16.14
N LEU A 92 10.67 -23.78 17.22
CA LEU A 92 10.77 -22.35 17.47
C LEU A 92 11.48 -21.64 16.30
N LEU A 93 12.58 -22.21 15.80
CA LEU A 93 13.29 -21.67 14.65
C LEU A 93 12.42 -21.71 13.38
N LEU A 94 11.70 -22.81 13.16
CA LEU A 94 10.79 -22.93 12.03
C LEU A 94 9.65 -21.89 12.08
N GLU A 95 9.03 -21.68 13.24
CA GLU A 95 7.99 -20.66 13.46
C GLU A 95 8.53 -19.26 13.20
N GLN A 96 9.70 -18.93 13.75
CA GLN A 96 10.34 -17.63 13.57
C GLN A 96 10.68 -17.36 12.11
N VAL A 97 11.34 -18.30 11.44
CA VAL A 97 11.70 -18.17 10.02
C VAL A 97 10.44 -18.04 9.17
N THR A 98 9.44 -18.89 9.39
CA THR A 98 8.19 -18.85 8.61
C THR A 98 7.44 -17.54 8.85
N GLY A 99 7.33 -17.09 10.09
CA GLY A 99 6.71 -15.82 10.49
C GLY A 99 7.39 -14.62 9.83
N ILE A 100 8.72 -14.52 9.93
CA ILE A 100 9.54 -13.45 9.33
C ILE A 100 9.44 -13.46 7.80
N MET A 101 9.52 -14.64 7.17
CA MET A 101 9.44 -14.73 5.71
C MET A 101 8.05 -14.34 5.20
N CYS A 102 6.98 -14.81 5.86
CA CYS A 102 5.62 -14.44 5.49
C CYS A 102 5.39 -12.94 5.62
N THR A 103 5.88 -12.33 6.68
CA THR A 103 5.71 -10.91 6.97
C THR A 103 6.47 -10.01 5.98
N LEU A 104 7.77 -10.23 5.83
CA LEU A 104 8.66 -9.39 5.01
C LEU A 104 8.35 -9.50 3.51
N PHE A 105 8.07 -10.70 3.00
CA PHE A 105 7.92 -10.90 1.55
C PHE A 105 6.48 -10.73 1.05
N THR A 106 5.48 -10.67 1.94
CA THR A 106 4.08 -10.65 1.49
C THR A 106 3.26 -9.50 2.04
N MET A 107 3.38 -9.15 3.32
CA MET A 107 2.53 -8.09 3.89
C MET A 107 3.06 -6.72 3.49
N LEU A 108 4.34 -6.49 3.76
CA LEU A 108 4.99 -5.20 3.56
C LEU A 108 5.02 -4.77 2.07
N PRO A 109 5.42 -5.62 1.10
CA PRO A 109 5.48 -5.21 -0.29
C PRO A 109 4.11 -4.93 -0.90
N VAL A 110 3.07 -5.67 -0.52
CA VAL A 110 1.71 -5.48 -1.04
C VAL A 110 1.11 -4.16 -0.55
N ASP A 111 1.29 -3.84 0.73
CA ASP A 111 0.82 -2.57 1.30
C ASP A 111 1.54 -1.39 0.65
N PHE A 112 2.85 -1.49 0.45
CA PHE A 112 3.60 -0.44 -0.23
C PHE A 112 3.27 -0.31 -1.70
N MET A 113 3.07 -1.41 -2.43
CA MET A 113 2.62 -1.35 -3.81
C MET A 113 1.28 -0.63 -3.88
N PHE A 114 0.31 -1.02 -3.06
CA PHE A 114 -1.02 -0.39 -3.05
C PHE A 114 -0.95 1.10 -2.68
N MET A 115 -0.20 1.46 -1.62
CA MET A 115 0.02 2.84 -1.22
C MET A 115 0.68 3.66 -2.33
N SER A 116 1.62 3.07 -3.05
CA SER A 116 2.31 3.72 -4.18
C SER A 116 1.35 3.97 -5.34
N LEU A 117 0.54 2.97 -5.73
CA LEU A 117 -0.45 3.14 -6.81
C LEU A 117 -1.46 4.25 -6.48
N ILE A 118 -1.95 4.32 -5.23
CA ILE A 118 -2.85 5.40 -4.81
C ILE A 118 -2.15 6.76 -4.87
N ASN A 119 -0.94 6.87 -4.33
CA ASN A 119 -0.22 8.15 -4.29
C ASN A 119 0.14 8.64 -5.69
N LEU A 120 0.56 7.74 -6.59
CA LEU A 120 0.81 8.08 -7.99
C LEU A 120 -0.48 8.57 -8.66
N THR A 121 -1.61 7.90 -8.42
CA THR A 121 -2.92 8.34 -8.94
C THR A 121 -3.31 9.71 -8.39
N LEU A 122 -3.14 9.95 -7.09
CA LEU A 122 -3.39 11.23 -6.45
C LEU A 122 -2.57 12.36 -7.10
N VAL A 123 -1.29 12.10 -7.37
CA VAL A 123 -0.40 13.06 -8.04
C VAL A 123 -0.89 13.36 -9.46
N GLN A 124 -1.34 12.36 -10.21
CA GLN A 124 -1.91 12.58 -11.55
C GLN A 124 -3.16 13.46 -11.51
N TYR A 125 -4.05 13.29 -10.52
CA TYR A 125 -5.19 14.20 -10.32
C TYR A 125 -4.76 15.62 -9.93
N LYS A 126 -3.74 15.78 -9.09
CA LYS A 126 -3.19 17.10 -8.76
C LYS A 126 -2.62 17.81 -9.99
N LEU A 127 -1.88 17.07 -10.83
CA LEU A 127 -1.34 17.60 -12.09
C LEU A 127 -2.46 17.99 -13.06
N LEU A 128 -3.49 17.15 -13.21
CA LEU A 128 -4.66 17.47 -14.02
C LEU A 128 -5.37 18.74 -13.54
N ASN A 129 -5.59 18.88 -12.24
CA ASN A 129 -6.18 20.07 -11.66
C ASN A 129 -5.33 21.33 -11.88
N LEU A 130 -4.01 21.20 -11.83
CA LEU A 130 -3.09 22.29 -12.11
C LEU A 130 -3.17 22.73 -13.58
N GLU A 131 -3.12 21.79 -14.52
CA GLU A 131 -3.23 22.09 -15.96
C GLU A 131 -4.60 22.72 -16.28
N LEU A 132 -5.69 22.22 -15.69
CA LEU A 132 -7.02 22.83 -15.84
C LEU A 132 -7.05 24.27 -15.32
N ARG A 133 -6.51 24.54 -14.13
CA ARG A 133 -6.44 25.92 -13.59
C ARG A 133 -5.67 26.86 -14.53
N GLN A 134 -4.50 26.42 -15.01
CA GLN A 134 -3.70 27.19 -15.95
C GLN A 134 -4.44 27.48 -17.26
N LEU A 135 -5.28 26.55 -17.73
CA LEU A 135 -6.13 26.77 -18.91
C LEU A 135 -7.21 27.83 -18.68
N PHE A 136 -7.86 27.80 -17.52
CA PHE A 136 -8.87 28.80 -17.17
C PHE A 136 -8.27 30.19 -16.96
N ASP A 137 -7.08 30.27 -16.33
CA ASP A 137 -6.37 31.54 -16.10
C ASP A 137 -5.79 32.14 -17.39
N ALA A 138 -5.47 31.31 -18.38
CA ALA A 138 -4.99 31.73 -19.69
C ALA A 138 -6.11 32.00 -20.71
N LYS A 139 -7.39 31.86 -20.31
CA LYS A 139 -8.54 32.08 -21.18
C LYS A 139 -8.54 33.52 -21.70
N GLY A 140 -8.54 33.69 -23.02
CA GLY A 140 -8.41 34.99 -23.70
C GLY A 140 -6.98 35.36 -24.13
N LYS A 141 -5.94 34.64 -23.69
CA LYS A 141 -4.55 34.81 -24.14
C LYS A 141 -4.11 33.76 -25.17
N MET A 142 -4.94 32.75 -25.42
CA MET A 142 -4.67 31.65 -26.35
C MET A 142 -5.70 31.64 -27.48
N THR A 143 -5.26 31.23 -28.68
CA THR A 143 -6.15 30.96 -29.81
C THR A 143 -7.16 29.86 -29.46
N SER A 144 -8.39 29.99 -29.95
CA SER A 144 -9.48 29.02 -29.74
C SER A 144 -9.07 27.57 -30.03
N GLU A 145 -8.28 27.35 -31.09
CA GLU A 145 -7.79 26.03 -31.49
C GLU A 145 -6.84 25.40 -30.45
N VAL A 146 -5.89 26.19 -29.92
CA VAL A 146 -4.95 25.74 -28.88
C VAL A 146 -5.68 25.43 -27.58
N LEU A 147 -6.67 26.25 -27.23
CA LEU A 147 -7.50 26.05 -26.04
C LEU A 147 -8.31 24.75 -26.15
N ASN A 148 -8.99 24.53 -27.29
CA ASN A 148 -9.77 23.32 -27.53
C ASN A 148 -8.90 22.05 -27.50
N ARG A 149 -7.70 22.09 -28.09
CA ARG A 149 -6.77 20.96 -28.06
C ARG A 149 -6.36 20.60 -26.63
N LYS A 150 -5.95 21.59 -25.83
CA LYS A 150 -5.52 21.36 -24.44
C LYS A 150 -6.67 20.90 -23.54
N ILE A 151 -7.86 21.44 -23.71
CA ILE A 151 -9.06 20.94 -23.02
C ILE A 151 -9.30 19.46 -23.39
N GLY A 152 -9.18 19.13 -24.68
CA GLY A 152 -9.30 17.74 -25.16
C GLY A 152 -8.25 16.80 -24.56
N GLU A 153 -7.02 17.26 -24.31
CA GLU A 153 -5.99 16.50 -23.58
C GLU A 153 -6.38 16.28 -22.10
N CYS A 154 -6.83 17.32 -21.40
CA CYS A 154 -7.27 17.20 -20.01
C CYS A 154 -8.48 16.27 -19.86
N VAL A 155 -9.47 16.35 -20.75
CA VAL A 155 -10.66 15.49 -20.74
C VAL A 155 -10.27 14.02 -20.98
N ARG A 156 -9.39 13.76 -21.96
CA ARG A 156 -8.90 12.40 -22.22
C ARG A 156 -8.14 11.84 -21.02
N HIS A 157 -7.28 12.64 -20.40
CA HIS A 157 -6.54 12.20 -19.21
C HIS A 157 -7.45 11.95 -18.02
N HIS A 158 -8.44 12.82 -17.78
CA HIS A 158 -9.45 12.62 -16.74
C HIS A 158 -10.23 11.31 -16.95
N ALA A 159 -10.66 11.02 -18.18
CA ALA A 159 -11.35 9.78 -18.51
C ALA A 159 -10.45 8.55 -18.28
N PHE A 160 -9.17 8.65 -18.63
CA PHE A 160 -8.18 7.62 -18.34
C PHE A 160 -8.01 7.38 -16.82
N LEU A 161 -7.84 8.45 -16.03
CA LEU A 161 -7.69 8.34 -14.57
C LEU A 161 -8.95 7.76 -13.90
N TYR A 162 -10.13 8.11 -14.41
CA TYR A 162 -11.39 7.56 -13.94
C TYR A 162 -11.48 6.03 -14.18
N ASP A 163 -11.16 5.57 -15.40
CA ASP A 163 -11.09 4.13 -15.71
C ASP A 163 -10.02 3.43 -14.84
N TYR A 164 -8.87 4.07 -14.65
CA TYR A 164 -7.78 3.57 -13.82
C TYR A 164 -8.23 3.35 -12.36
N ILE A 165 -8.87 4.34 -11.72
CA ILE A 165 -9.39 4.19 -10.35
C ILE A 165 -10.45 3.09 -10.29
N LYS A 166 -11.33 2.98 -11.28
CA LYS A 166 -12.34 1.92 -11.31
C LYS A 166 -11.71 0.54 -11.32
N ARG A 167 -10.64 0.34 -12.10
CA ARG A 167 -9.86 -0.91 -12.12
C ARG A 167 -9.12 -1.16 -10.83
N LEU A 168 -8.49 -0.13 -10.26
CA LEU A 168 -7.81 -0.20 -8.96
C LEU A 168 -8.79 -0.68 -7.87
N ASN A 169 -9.97 -0.06 -7.79
CA ASN A 169 -11.02 -0.43 -6.84
C ASN A 169 -11.53 -1.85 -7.08
N ASN A 170 -11.84 -2.22 -8.32
CA ASN A 170 -12.30 -3.57 -8.64
C ASN A 170 -11.26 -4.66 -8.33
N THR A 171 -9.97 -4.30 -8.33
CA THR A 171 -8.87 -5.22 -8.06
C THR A 171 -8.62 -5.39 -6.56
N PHE A 172 -8.60 -4.30 -5.80
CA PHE A 172 -8.19 -4.32 -4.40
C PHE A 172 -9.33 -4.23 -3.39
N SER A 173 -10.50 -3.68 -3.74
CA SER A 173 -11.62 -3.46 -2.80
C SER A 173 -12.08 -4.74 -2.09
N PRO A 174 -12.30 -5.88 -2.78
CA PRO A 174 -12.71 -7.11 -2.09
C PRO A 174 -11.67 -7.59 -1.06
N SER A 175 -10.39 -7.55 -1.44
CA SER A 175 -9.30 -7.94 -0.53
C SER A 175 -9.16 -7.00 0.64
N MET A 176 -9.37 -5.69 0.44
CA MET A 176 -9.31 -4.70 1.51
C MET A 176 -10.46 -4.87 2.49
N LEU A 177 -11.67 -5.19 2.00
CA LEU A 177 -12.81 -5.47 2.85
C LEU A 177 -12.55 -6.70 3.74
N ILE A 178 -12.06 -7.79 3.16
CA ILE A 178 -11.70 -9.00 3.92
C ILE A 178 -10.61 -8.67 4.97
N PHE A 179 -9.57 -7.94 4.57
CA PHE A 179 -8.52 -7.53 5.50
C PHE A 179 -9.06 -6.67 6.64
N HIS A 180 -9.97 -5.74 6.36
CA HIS A 180 -10.60 -4.90 7.37
C HIS A 180 -11.42 -5.71 8.37
N VAL A 181 -12.22 -6.67 7.90
CA VAL A 181 -12.98 -7.59 8.76
C VAL A 181 -12.05 -8.39 9.67
N ILE A 182 -10.93 -8.91 9.14
CA ILE A 182 -9.94 -9.65 9.93
C ILE A 182 -9.35 -8.76 11.02
N VAL A 183 -8.93 -7.53 10.68
CA VAL A 183 -8.36 -6.60 11.66
C VAL A 183 -9.36 -6.24 12.74
N LEU A 184 -10.63 -6.02 12.39
CA LEU A 184 -11.69 -5.75 13.37
C LEU A 184 -11.86 -6.92 14.34
N LEU A 185 -11.96 -8.16 13.84
CA LEU A 185 -12.08 -9.35 14.68
C LEU A 185 -10.85 -9.54 15.58
N SER A 186 -9.64 -9.33 15.04
CA SER A 186 -8.41 -9.39 15.83
C SER A 186 -8.40 -8.34 16.94
N MET A 187 -8.81 -7.10 16.65
CA MET A 187 -8.89 -6.04 17.66
C MET A 187 -9.92 -6.37 18.75
N CYS A 188 -11.08 -6.95 18.38
CA CYS A 188 -12.07 -7.39 19.37
C CYS A 188 -11.50 -8.48 20.30
N MET A 189 -10.76 -9.45 19.76
CA MET A 189 -10.13 -10.50 20.56
C MET A 189 -9.05 -9.94 21.49
N GLU A 190 -8.19 -9.05 20.98
CA GLU A 190 -7.16 -8.41 21.81
C GLU A 190 -7.77 -7.54 22.91
N MET A 191 -8.86 -6.82 22.63
CA MET A 191 -9.59 -6.06 23.65
C MET A 191 -10.20 -6.96 24.72
N TYR A 192 -10.78 -8.11 24.33
CA TYR A 192 -11.30 -9.10 25.27
C TYR A 192 -10.19 -9.67 26.17
N ARG A 193 -9.03 -10.05 25.59
CA ARG A 193 -7.85 -10.51 26.34
C ARG A 193 -7.36 -9.45 27.33
N ALA A 194 -7.21 -8.21 26.86
CA ALA A 194 -6.79 -7.09 27.71
C ALA A 194 -7.77 -6.86 28.88
N SER A 195 -9.09 -7.01 28.66
CA SER A 195 -10.09 -6.85 29.71
C SER A 195 -10.10 -7.98 30.75
N THR A 196 -9.72 -9.19 30.36
CA THR A 196 -9.73 -10.38 31.23
C THR A 196 -8.42 -10.56 32.00
N GLN A 197 -7.31 -10.00 31.51
CA GLN A 197 -6.02 -9.97 32.23
C GLN A 197 -5.95 -8.95 33.38
N VAL A 198 -6.97 -8.09 33.53
CA VAL A 198 -7.04 -7.07 34.61
C VAL A 198 -7.71 -7.63 35.89
N TYR A 199 -8.12 -8.90 35.89
CA TYR A 199 -8.63 -9.65 37.06
C TYR A 199 -7.72 -10.84 37.37
#